data_AF-C5MBG1-F1
#
_entry.id   AF-C5MBG1-F1
#
_cell.length_a   1.000
_cell.length_b   1.000
_cell.length_c   1.000
_cell.angle_alpha   90.00
_cell.angle_beta   90.00
_cell.angle_gamma   90.00
#
_symmetry.space_group_name_H-M   'P 1'
#
loop_
_entity.id
_entity.type
_entity.pdbx_description
1 polymer ?
#
loop_
_entity_poly.entity_id
_entity_poly.type
_entity_poly.pdbx_seq_one_letter_code
_entity_poly.pdbx_strand_id
1 'polypeptide(L)'
;MGVKILRVNKMQAKWKSKLGKILQSSGYLNNPHNKKSFDRAGTTWANKVELWSEKYNMFILPFVTTLREGLEAIALIGGIGINENTTAIALVNSAVLAVVIGSLIGVALYKYGNTMSLKVFLITSTCFLYLVAAGLFSKGVWNFELQRFIDQCGGMDVSETGHGPGSYDIAVSVWHVNCCNGELQDDGVFWMLFTAILGWTNSATIGSVVSYNVYWVVVIAVFWALIHEEKHGFLPVIPISWQLKRIEKRKNLYQPLDAPEIGVLEEVRDSMDSLNSQTPLQQS
;
A
#
# COMPACT_ATOMS: atom_id res chain seq x y z
N MET A 1 -3.04 2.69 -3.68
CA MET A 1 -1.69 2.27 -3.23
C MET A 1 -1.28 0.87 -3.73
N GLY A 2 -2.20 -0.10 -3.86
CA GLY A 2 -1.90 -1.50 -4.21
C GLY A 2 -1.00 -1.75 -5.43
N VAL A 3 -1.25 -1.10 -6.57
CA VAL A 3 -0.42 -1.23 -7.79
C VAL A 3 1.07 -0.95 -7.53
N LYS A 4 1.38 0.04 -6.68
CA LYS A 4 2.78 0.39 -6.36
C LYS A 4 3.42 -0.70 -5.51
N ILE A 5 2.70 -1.26 -4.54
CA ILE A 5 3.15 -2.33 -3.65
C ILE A 5 3.49 -3.59 -4.45
N LEU A 6 2.69 -3.96 -5.44
CA LEU A 6 2.97 -5.10 -6.34
C LEU A 6 4.28 -4.95 -7.14
N ARG A 7 4.74 -3.70 -7.32
CA ARG A 7 6.00 -3.37 -8.02
C ARG A 7 7.16 -3.08 -7.05
N VAL A 8 7.15 -3.68 -5.85
CA VAL A 8 8.16 -3.46 -4.79
C VAL A 8 9.60 -3.64 -5.29
N ASN A 9 9.90 -4.62 -6.15
CA ASN A 9 11.26 -4.85 -6.64
C ASN A 9 11.80 -3.66 -7.43
N LYS A 10 10.96 -3.03 -8.28
CA LYS A 10 11.34 -1.84 -9.05
C LYS A 10 11.51 -0.63 -8.12
N MET A 11 10.67 -0.53 -7.08
CA MET A 11 10.82 0.53 -6.07
C MET A 11 12.10 0.37 -5.27
N GLN A 12 12.45 -0.84 -4.83
CA GLN A 12 13.71 -1.14 -4.14
C GLN A 12 14.92 -0.82 -5.03
N ALA A 13 14.90 -1.21 -6.31
CA ALA A 13 15.99 -0.88 -7.25
C ALA A 13 16.16 0.64 -7.43
N LYS A 14 15.04 1.36 -7.60
CA LYS A 14 15.04 2.84 -7.71
C LYS A 14 15.51 3.50 -6.42
N TRP A 15 15.13 2.96 -5.26
CA TRP A 15 15.59 3.43 -3.96
C TRP A 15 17.09 3.21 -3.79
N LYS A 16 17.61 2.01 -4.10
CA LYS A 16 19.04 1.72 -4.05
C LYS A 16 19.85 2.65 -4.96
N SER A 17 19.39 2.89 -6.18
CA SER A 17 20.03 3.83 -7.11
C SER A 17 20.05 5.26 -6.59
N LYS A 18 18.92 5.74 -6.05
CA LYS A 18 18.82 7.09 -5.47
C LYS A 18 19.68 7.26 -4.23
N LEU A 19 19.65 6.28 -3.32
CA LEU A 19 20.48 6.27 -2.14
C LEU A 19 21.97 6.21 -2.51
N GLY A 20 22.34 5.41 -3.51
CA GLY A 20 23.71 5.36 -4.03
C GLY A 20 24.17 6.71 -4.58
N LYS A 21 23.33 7.39 -5.38
CA LYS A 21 23.61 8.76 -5.86
C LYS A 21 23.79 9.76 -4.72
N ILE A 22 22.91 9.74 -3.73
CA ILE A 22 22.98 10.63 -2.57
C ILE A 22 24.21 10.32 -1.71
N LEU A 23 24.55 9.05 -1.50
CA LEU A 23 25.71 8.63 -0.73
C LEU A 23 27.02 9.00 -1.44
N GLN A 24 27.07 8.92 -2.76
CA GLN A 24 28.23 9.32 -3.56
C GLN A 24 28.37 10.85 -3.66
N SER A 25 27.26 11.58 -3.78
CA SER A 25 27.26 13.06 -3.78
C SER A 25 27.47 13.66 -2.38
N SER A 26 27.06 12.92 -1.35
CA SER A 26 27.37 13.21 0.05
C SER A 26 28.87 12.97 0.25
N GLY A 27 29.66 14.04 0.19
CA GLY A 27 31.11 14.03 0.41
C GLY A 27 31.53 13.55 1.82
N TYR A 28 30.62 12.98 2.62
CA TYR A 28 30.87 12.44 3.96
C TYR A 28 31.89 11.28 3.95
N LEU A 29 31.97 10.53 2.85
CA LEU A 29 32.97 9.45 2.68
C LEU A 29 34.21 9.88 1.86
N ASN A 30 34.11 10.92 1.04
CA ASN A 30 35.15 11.23 0.04
C ASN A 30 36.05 12.42 0.42
N ASN A 31 35.77 13.14 1.52
CA ASN A 31 36.65 14.22 1.95
C ASN A 31 36.67 14.42 3.50
N PRO A 32 37.64 13.84 4.23
CA PRO A 32 37.79 14.06 5.67
C PRO A 32 38.15 15.51 6.04
N HIS A 33 38.48 16.36 5.06
CA HIS A 33 38.95 17.74 5.29
C HIS A 33 37.85 18.80 5.39
N ASN A 34 36.58 18.46 5.11
CA ASN A 34 35.49 19.43 5.09
C ASN A 34 34.62 19.48 6.37
N LYS A 35 35.15 18.96 7.49
CA LYS A 35 34.52 19.11 8.82
C LYS A 35 34.29 20.58 9.21
N LYS A 36 35.02 21.53 8.61
CA LYS A 36 35.03 22.95 9.02
C LYS A 36 33.92 23.82 8.41
N SER A 37 33.16 23.33 7.42
CA SER A 37 32.04 24.11 6.85
C SER A 37 30.73 23.94 7.63
N PHE A 38 30.65 22.97 8.54
CA PHE A 38 29.44 22.63 9.28
C PHE A 38 29.31 23.39 10.61
N ASP A 39 30.42 23.78 11.24
CA ASP A 39 30.43 24.53 12.50
C ASP A 39 30.06 26.02 12.35
N ARG A 40 29.82 26.51 11.11
CA ARG A 40 29.53 27.93 10.81
C ARG A 40 28.13 28.22 10.26
N ALA A 41 27.24 27.24 10.18
CA ALA A 41 25.88 27.44 9.69
C ALA A 41 24.88 27.56 10.86
N GLY A 42 24.70 28.79 11.33
CA GLY A 42 23.47 29.36 11.90
C GLY A 42 22.52 28.47 12.72
N THR A 43 22.32 28.90 13.97
CA THR A 43 21.41 28.43 15.03
C THR A 43 19.91 28.50 14.68
N THR A 44 19.48 27.99 13.53
CA THR A 44 18.07 28.02 13.10
C THR A 44 17.39 26.68 13.38
N TRP A 45 16.17 26.70 13.92
CA TRP A 45 15.42 25.48 14.27
C TRP A 45 15.29 24.50 13.10
N ALA A 46 15.24 25.03 11.87
CA ALA A 46 15.16 24.26 10.63
C ALA A 46 16.40 23.38 10.44
N ASN A 47 17.60 23.89 10.72
CA ASN A 47 18.85 23.13 10.59
C ASN A 47 18.94 22.02 11.65
N LYS A 48 18.41 22.25 12.86
CA LYS A 48 18.33 21.19 13.90
C LYS A 48 17.36 20.08 13.50
N VAL A 49 16.21 20.44 12.92
CA VAL A 49 15.22 19.48 12.42
C VAL A 49 15.77 18.73 11.20
N GLU A 50 16.50 19.40 10.32
CA GLU A 50 17.14 18.78 9.15
C GLU A 50 18.19 17.74 9.57
N LEU A 51 19.02 18.05 10.55
CA LEU A 51 20.02 17.13 11.10
C LEU A 51 19.42 15.95 11.87
N TRP A 52 18.34 16.21 12.62
CA TRP A 52 17.60 15.14 13.30
C TRP A 52 16.84 14.27 12.30
N SER A 53 16.27 14.87 11.26
CA SER A 53 15.61 14.17 10.17
C SER A 53 16.60 13.30 9.41
N GLU A 54 17.82 13.79 9.14
CA GLU A 54 18.88 13.02 8.49
C GLU A 54 19.34 11.84 9.36
N LYS A 55 19.56 12.07 10.66
CA LYS A 55 20.01 11.03 11.60
C LYS A 55 18.96 9.93 11.84
N TYR A 56 17.69 10.28 11.89
CA TYR A 56 16.60 9.34 12.21
C TYR A 56 15.68 9.03 11.01
N ASN A 57 16.08 9.38 9.79
CA ASN A 57 15.26 9.25 8.57
C ASN A 57 14.72 7.82 8.39
N MET A 58 15.59 6.83 8.68
CA MET A 58 15.27 5.41 8.51
C MET A 58 14.20 4.89 9.49
N PHE A 59 13.97 5.60 10.60
CA PHE A 59 12.92 5.28 11.58
C PHE A 59 11.69 6.18 11.45
N ILE A 60 11.89 7.50 11.29
CA ILE A 60 10.81 8.48 11.29
C ILE A 60 9.85 8.28 10.10
N LEU A 61 10.37 7.88 8.93
CA LEU A 61 9.58 7.78 7.71
C LEU A 61 8.62 6.58 7.75
N PRO A 62 9.05 5.36 8.11
CA PRO A 62 8.11 4.27 8.41
C PRO A 62 7.12 4.62 9.53
N PHE A 63 7.59 5.25 10.62
CA PHE A 63 6.75 5.60 11.77
C PHE A 63 5.61 6.56 11.42
N VAL A 64 5.90 7.70 10.78
CA VAL A 64 4.88 8.69 10.37
C VAL A 64 3.93 8.08 9.34
N THR A 65 4.44 7.23 8.44
CA THR A 65 3.60 6.53 7.47
C THR A 65 2.61 5.58 8.17
N THR A 66 3.08 4.78 9.15
CA THR A 66 2.20 3.89 9.91
C THR A 66 1.19 4.65 10.76
N LEU A 67 1.58 5.79 11.34
CA LEU A 67 0.67 6.63 12.13
C LEU A 67 -0.43 7.21 11.25
N ARG A 68 -0.09 7.75 10.06
CA ARG A 68 -1.08 8.31 9.13
C ARG A 68 -2.08 7.27 8.66
N GLU A 69 -1.59 6.15 8.11
CA GLU A 69 -2.47 5.10 7.58
C GLU A 69 -3.27 4.42 8.73
N GLY A 70 -2.69 4.34 9.94
CA GLY A 70 -3.38 3.89 11.14
C GLY A 70 -4.48 4.83 11.61
N LEU A 71 -4.27 6.15 11.58
CA LEU A 71 -5.29 7.15 11.91
C LEU A 71 -6.47 7.11 10.93
N GLU A 72 -6.21 6.94 9.64
CA GLU A 72 -7.28 6.78 8.63
C GLU A 72 -8.15 5.55 8.95
N ALA A 73 -7.55 4.42 9.35
CA ALA A 73 -8.27 3.22 9.74
C ALA A 73 -9.09 3.38 11.04
N ILE A 74 -8.54 4.07 12.05
CA ILE A 74 -9.26 4.33 13.31
C ILE A 74 -10.41 5.31 13.09
N ALA A 75 -10.21 6.35 12.26
CA ALA A 75 -11.28 7.28 11.91
C ALA A 75 -12.43 6.58 11.15
N LEU A 76 -12.10 5.62 10.27
CA LEU A 76 -13.09 4.81 9.56
C LEU A 76 -13.90 3.93 10.52
N ILE A 77 -13.22 3.22 11.44
CA ILE A 77 -13.88 2.35 12.45
C ILE A 77 -14.69 3.18 13.44
N GLY A 78 -14.17 4.35 13.85
CA GLY A 78 -14.90 5.30 14.69
C GLY A 78 -16.15 5.85 13.99
N GLY A 79 -16.10 6.07 12.68
CA GLY A 79 -17.24 6.54 11.89
C GLY A 79 -18.40 5.54 11.80
N ILE A 80 -18.12 4.23 11.87
CA ILE A 80 -19.13 3.16 11.78
C ILE A 80 -19.65 2.69 13.16
N GLY A 81 -18.95 3.02 14.26
CA GLY A 81 -19.14 2.34 15.56
C GLY A 81 -19.87 3.13 16.66
N ILE A 82 -20.33 4.36 16.42
CA ILE A 82 -20.86 5.23 17.52
C ILE A 82 -22.38 5.16 17.66
N ASN A 83 -23.08 4.38 16.83
CA ASN A 83 -24.54 4.30 16.91
C ASN A 83 -24.95 2.98 17.58
N GLU A 84 -25.67 3.13 18.69
CA GLU A 84 -26.33 2.12 19.54
C GLU A 84 -25.57 1.55 20.76
N ASN A 85 -26.39 1.19 21.76
CA ASN A 85 -26.07 0.80 23.14
C ASN A 85 -25.16 -0.43 23.27
N THR A 86 -23.93 -0.33 22.77
CA THR A 86 -22.90 -1.34 22.99
C THR A 86 -22.48 -1.30 24.46
N THR A 87 -22.57 -2.44 25.14
CA THR A 87 -22.12 -2.55 26.53
C THR A 87 -20.61 -2.29 26.59
N ALA A 88 -20.15 -1.49 27.55
CA ALA A 88 -18.72 -1.17 27.72
C ALA A 88 -17.83 -2.42 27.81
N ILE A 89 -18.39 -3.53 28.30
CA ILE A 89 -17.71 -4.83 28.39
C ILE A 89 -17.43 -5.43 27.00
N ALA A 90 -18.35 -5.31 26.04
CA ALA A 90 -18.14 -5.80 24.68
C ALA A 90 -17.03 -5.03 23.95
N LEU A 91 -17.00 -3.70 24.13
CA LEU A 91 -15.93 -2.83 23.59
C LEU A 91 -14.56 -3.23 24.13
N VAL A 92 -14.43 -3.40 25.46
CA VAL A 92 -13.16 -3.79 26.08
C VAL A 92 -12.71 -5.18 25.62
N ASN A 93 -13.62 -6.16 25.56
CA ASN A 93 -13.29 -7.51 25.11
C ASN A 93 -12.82 -7.54 23.64
N SER A 94 -13.45 -6.76 22.76
CA SER A 94 -13.04 -6.65 21.35
C SER A 94 -11.67 -5.99 21.20
N ALA A 95 -11.36 -4.97 22.00
CA ALA A 95 -10.06 -4.30 21.99
C ALA A 95 -8.93 -5.22 22.48
N VAL A 96 -9.15 -5.96 23.57
CA VAL A 96 -8.18 -6.94 24.08
C VAL A 96 -7.92 -8.04 23.05
N LEU A 97 -8.99 -8.58 22.45
CA LEU A 97 -8.88 -9.61 21.40
C LEU A 97 -8.08 -9.07 20.20
N ALA A 98 -8.34 -7.84 19.76
CA ALA A 98 -7.63 -7.21 18.65
C ALA A 98 -6.13 -7.04 18.95
N VAL A 99 -5.75 -6.66 20.17
CA VAL A 99 -4.34 -6.55 20.58
C VAL A 99 -3.66 -7.92 20.59
N VAL A 100 -4.33 -8.96 21.11
CA VAL A 100 -3.79 -10.32 21.14
C VAL A 100 -3.60 -10.85 19.71
N ILE A 101 -4.61 -10.74 18.85
CA ILE A 101 -4.53 -11.21 17.46
C ILE A 101 -3.49 -10.39 16.68
N GLY A 102 -3.48 -9.06 16.85
CA GLY A 102 -2.52 -8.18 16.18
C GLY A 102 -1.07 -8.46 16.58
N SER A 103 -0.82 -8.70 17.87
CA SER A 103 0.51 -9.06 18.36
C SER A 103 0.96 -10.44 17.85
N LEU A 104 0.05 -11.44 17.81
CA LEU A 104 0.33 -12.75 17.23
C LEU A 104 0.70 -12.66 15.74
N ILE A 105 -0.06 -11.91 14.95
CA ILE A 105 0.23 -11.68 13.53
C ILE A 105 1.57 -10.94 13.36
N GLY A 106 1.83 -9.93 14.20
CA GLY A 106 3.09 -9.19 14.19
C GLY A 106 4.32 -10.09 14.46
N VAL A 107 4.23 -10.95 15.48
CA VAL A 107 5.29 -11.92 15.81
C VAL A 107 5.46 -12.96 14.70
N ALA A 108 4.36 -13.44 14.11
CA ALA A 108 4.41 -14.34 12.96
C ALA A 108 5.13 -13.68 11.78
N LEU A 109 4.78 -12.44 11.41
CA LEU A 109 5.45 -11.72 10.33
C LEU A 109 6.95 -11.49 10.61
N TYR A 110 7.32 -11.19 11.86
CA TYR A 110 8.73 -11.06 12.24
C TYR A 110 9.51 -12.36 12.03
N LYS A 111 8.94 -13.50 12.42
CA LYS A 111 9.58 -14.82 12.26
C LYS A 111 9.59 -15.31 10.81
N TYR A 112 8.51 -15.13 10.07
CA TYR A 112 8.37 -15.62 8.69
C TYR A 112 8.93 -14.66 7.63
N GLY A 113 9.30 -13.44 8.00
CA GLY A 113 9.85 -12.44 7.08
C GLY A 113 11.19 -12.82 6.43
N ASN A 114 11.93 -13.75 7.03
CA ASN A 114 13.22 -14.22 6.48
C ASN A 114 13.09 -15.46 5.57
N THR A 115 11.99 -16.21 5.65
CA THR A 115 11.81 -17.51 4.96
C THR A 115 10.73 -17.50 3.88
N MET A 116 9.66 -16.71 4.06
CA MET A 116 8.67 -16.49 3.01
C MET A 116 9.12 -15.37 2.08
N SER A 117 8.95 -15.55 0.77
CA SER A 117 9.19 -14.44 -0.14
C SER A 117 8.23 -13.30 0.22
N LEU A 118 8.76 -12.20 0.74
CA LEU A 118 8.02 -10.97 1.09
C LEU A 118 7.06 -10.55 -0.05
N LYS A 119 7.41 -10.92 -1.29
CA LYS A 119 6.59 -10.83 -2.50
C LYS A 119 5.23 -11.51 -2.37
N VAL A 120 5.16 -12.78 -1.94
CA VAL A 120 3.88 -13.53 -1.82
C VAL A 120 2.98 -12.87 -0.78
N PHE A 121 3.52 -12.48 0.37
CA PHE A 121 2.76 -11.76 1.39
C PHE A 121 2.16 -10.46 0.84
N LEU A 122 2.96 -9.65 0.13
CA LEU A 122 2.49 -8.39 -0.46
C LEU A 122 1.46 -8.61 -1.58
N ILE A 123 1.59 -9.68 -2.36
CA ILE A 123 0.61 -10.02 -3.40
C ILE A 123 -0.72 -10.41 -2.75
N THR A 124 -0.69 -11.30 -1.76
CA THR A 124 -1.90 -11.75 -1.05
C THR A 124 -2.60 -10.61 -0.34
N SER A 125 -1.87 -9.76 0.39
CA SER A 125 -2.46 -8.61 1.08
C SER A 125 -3.02 -7.58 0.09
N THR A 126 -2.38 -7.38 -1.06
CA THR A 126 -2.91 -6.48 -2.10
C THR A 126 -4.17 -7.04 -2.76
N CYS A 127 -4.24 -8.37 -2.99
CA CYS A 127 -5.44 -9.03 -3.49
C CYS A 127 -6.61 -8.87 -2.50
N PHE A 128 -6.34 -9.09 -1.22
CA PHE A 128 -7.31 -8.87 -0.15
C PHE A 128 -7.81 -7.41 -0.11
N LEU A 129 -6.91 -6.43 -0.20
CA LEU A 129 -7.30 -5.01 -0.26
C LEU A 129 -8.15 -4.67 -1.49
N TYR A 130 -7.94 -5.33 -2.63
CA TYR A 130 -8.79 -5.14 -3.80
C TYR A 130 -10.20 -5.73 -3.61
N LEU A 131 -10.32 -6.86 -2.92
CA LEU A 131 -11.63 -7.44 -2.55
C LEU A 131 -12.41 -6.50 -1.63
N VAL A 132 -11.76 -6.00 -0.56
CA VAL A 132 -12.38 -5.04 0.36
C VAL A 132 -12.81 -3.76 -0.35
N ALA A 133 -11.96 -3.22 -1.22
CA ALA A 133 -12.30 -2.03 -1.98
C ALA A 133 -13.48 -2.25 -2.95
N ALA A 134 -13.58 -3.43 -3.58
CA ALA A 134 -14.74 -3.80 -4.40
C ALA A 134 -16.03 -3.86 -3.56
N GLY A 135 -15.95 -4.48 -2.39
CA GLY A 135 -17.06 -4.59 -1.45
C GLY A 135 -17.56 -3.23 -0.95
N LEU A 136 -16.64 -2.36 -0.51
CA LEU A 136 -16.96 -1.00 -0.07
C LEU A 136 -17.54 -0.13 -1.20
N PHE A 137 -17.06 -0.29 -2.43
CA PHE A 137 -17.60 0.42 -3.58
C PHE A 137 -19.05 0.00 -3.88
N SER A 138 -19.32 -1.31 -3.91
CA SER A 138 -20.67 -1.85 -4.08
C SER A 138 -21.62 -1.39 -2.98
N LYS A 139 -21.17 -1.43 -1.72
CA LYS A 139 -21.94 -0.92 -0.57
C LYS A 139 -22.22 0.57 -0.64
N GLY A 140 -21.28 1.36 -1.14
CA GLY A 140 -21.49 2.79 -1.39
C GLY A 140 -22.63 3.05 -2.38
N VAL A 141 -22.66 2.31 -3.50
CA VAL A 141 -23.75 2.42 -4.49
C VAL A 141 -25.08 1.97 -3.90
N TRP A 142 -25.08 0.87 -3.16
CA TRP A 142 -26.27 0.37 -2.47
C TRP A 142 -26.83 1.41 -1.48
N ASN A 143 -25.98 2.08 -0.68
CA ASN A 143 -26.41 3.13 0.25
C ASN A 143 -27.06 4.32 -0.47
N PHE A 144 -26.58 4.70 -1.67
CA PHE A 144 -27.22 5.75 -2.46
C PHE A 144 -28.59 5.34 -2.99
N GLU A 145 -28.73 4.09 -3.44
CA GLU A 145 -30.00 3.55 -3.91
C GLU A 145 -31.01 3.40 -2.77
N LEU A 146 -30.54 2.98 -1.58
CA LEU A 146 -31.34 2.93 -0.36
C LEU A 146 -31.82 4.32 0.05
N GLN A 147 -30.94 5.32 0.06
CA GLN A 147 -31.33 6.70 0.37
C GLN A 147 -32.40 7.21 -0.59
N ARG A 148 -32.26 6.93 -1.89
CA ARG A 148 -33.26 7.31 -2.90
C ARG A 148 -34.61 6.63 -2.64
N PHE A 149 -34.61 5.39 -2.19
CA PHE A 149 -35.82 4.66 -1.84
C PHE A 149 -36.48 5.23 -0.57
N ILE A 150 -35.70 5.53 0.47
CA ILE A 150 -36.18 6.22 1.69
C ILE A 150 -36.86 7.55 1.33
N ASP A 151 -36.25 8.35 0.45
CA ASP A 151 -36.82 9.62 0.00
C ASP A 151 -38.16 9.42 -0.73
N GLN A 152 -38.29 8.36 -1.55
CA GLN A 152 -39.54 8.01 -2.25
C GLN A 152 -40.63 7.51 -1.29
N CYS A 153 -40.25 6.89 -0.17
CA CYS A 153 -41.16 6.44 0.88
C CYS A 153 -41.56 7.56 1.86
N GLY A 154 -41.27 8.82 1.55
CA GLY A 154 -41.63 9.96 2.40
C GLY A 154 -40.69 10.19 3.58
N GLY A 155 -39.45 9.68 3.52
CA GLY A 155 -38.43 9.87 4.55
C GLY A 155 -38.58 8.96 5.78
N MET A 156 -39.46 7.94 5.72
CA MET A 156 -39.52 6.91 6.75
C MET A 156 -38.40 5.88 6.53
N ASP A 157 -37.74 5.46 7.60
CA ASP A 157 -36.73 4.42 7.53
C ASP A 157 -37.39 3.08 7.16
N VAL A 158 -37.11 2.63 5.94
CA VAL A 158 -37.61 1.38 5.34
C VAL A 158 -36.51 0.31 5.28
N SER A 159 -35.38 0.54 5.97
CA SER A 159 -34.34 -0.48 6.08
C SER A 159 -34.89 -1.75 6.76
N GLU A 160 -34.46 -2.90 6.26
CA GLU A 160 -34.95 -4.19 6.72
C GLU A 160 -34.44 -4.49 8.14
N THR A 161 -35.31 -4.30 9.12
CA THR A 161 -35.03 -4.48 10.55
C THR A 161 -35.30 -5.91 11.06
N GLY A 162 -35.52 -6.89 10.17
CA GLY A 162 -35.77 -8.29 10.57
C GLY A 162 -35.77 -9.31 9.42
N HIS A 163 -36.07 -10.57 9.74
CA HIS A 163 -36.06 -11.72 8.80
C HIS A 163 -37.38 -11.94 8.04
N GLY A 164 -38.27 -10.94 8.01
CA GLY A 164 -39.54 -11.00 7.28
C GLY A 164 -39.38 -10.66 5.79
N PRO A 165 -40.46 -10.73 4.97
CA PRO A 165 -40.46 -10.10 3.65
C PRO A 165 -40.30 -8.59 3.87
N GLY A 166 -39.07 -8.12 3.77
CA GLY A 166 -38.72 -6.75 4.14
C GLY A 166 -39.31 -5.71 3.19
N SER A 167 -38.99 -4.44 3.45
CA SER A 167 -39.39 -3.33 2.58
C SER A 167 -38.26 -3.04 1.60
N TYR A 168 -38.39 -3.54 0.36
CA TYR A 168 -37.42 -3.30 -0.70
C TYR A 168 -38.10 -2.95 -2.01
N ASP A 169 -37.39 -2.21 -2.87
CA ASP A 169 -37.86 -1.89 -4.20
C ASP A 169 -37.69 -3.10 -5.13
N ILE A 170 -38.82 -3.72 -5.50
CA ILE A 170 -38.87 -4.89 -6.40
C ILE A 170 -38.43 -4.52 -7.82
N ALA A 171 -38.52 -3.25 -8.23
CA ALA A 171 -38.16 -2.84 -9.59
C ALA A 171 -36.65 -2.79 -9.80
N VAL A 172 -35.87 -2.61 -8.73
CA VAL A 172 -34.40 -2.45 -8.79
C VAL A 172 -33.69 -3.60 -8.07
N SER A 173 -34.40 -4.43 -7.29
CA SER A 173 -33.81 -5.60 -6.64
C SER A 173 -33.51 -6.73 -7.65
N VAL A 174 -32.36 -7.37 -7.46
CA VAL A 174 -31.95 -8.57 -8.22
C VAL A 174 -32.31 -9.82 -7.43
N TRP A 175 -32.00 -9.82 -6.13
CA TRP A 175 -32.39 -10.88 -5.21
C TRP A 175 -32.66 -10.30 -3.83
N HIS A 176 -33.48 -11.02 -3.09
CA HIS A 176 -33.71 -10.82 -1.67
C HIS A 176 -33.80 -12.21 -1.03
N VAL A 177 -33.11 -12.42 0.08
CA VAL A 177 -33.11 -13.67 0.85
C VAL A 177 -33.64 -13.34 2.24
N ASN A 178 -34.38 -14.20 2.93
CA ASN A 178 -34.90 -13.80 4.26
C ASN A 178 -33.91 -14.08 5.41
N CYS A 179 -32.77 -14.70 5.11
CA CYS A 179 -31.71 -15.03 6.05
C CYS A 179 -30.37 -14.49 5.54
N CYS A 180 -29.38 -14.35 6.42
CA CYS A 180 -28.03 -13.91 6.07
C CYS A 180 -27.93 -12.40 5.82
N ASN A 181 -28.66 -11.61 6.63
CA ASN A 181 -28.51 -10.18 6.67
C ASN A 181 -27.24 -9.82 7.46
N GLY A 182 -26.35 -9.05 6.84
CA GLY A 182 -25.12 -8.60 7.52
C GLY A 182 -25.28 -7.32 8.32
N GLU A 183 -26.45 -6.69 8.29
CA GLU A 183 -26.78 -5.51 9.09
C GLU A 183 -27.33 -5.88 10.49
N LEU A 184 -27.92 -7.07 10.61
CA LEU A 184 -28.48 -7.56 11.87
C LEU A 184 -27.41 -8.36 12.64
N GLN A 185 -27.24 -8.03 13.92
CA GLN A 185 -26.29 -8.73 14.80
C GLN A 185 -26.75 -10.17 15.11
N ASP A 186 -28.06 -10.44 15.01
CA ASP A 186 -28.68 -11.72 15.36
C ASP A 186 -28.41 -12.85 14.35
N ASP A 187 -28.16 -12.50 13.07
CA ASP A 187 -27.85 -13.47 12.00
C ASP A 187 -26.41 -14.00 12.06
N GLY A 188 -25.58 -13.45 12.95
CA GLY A 188 -24.24 -13.93 13.27
C GLY A 188 -23.10 -13.14 12.63
N VAL A 189 -21.96 -13.13 13.35
CA VAL A 189 -20.76 -12.33 13.02
C VAL A 189 -20.19 -12.62 11.62
N PHE A 190 -20.40 -13.82 11.09
CA PHE A 190 -19.89 -14.21 9.78
C PHE A 190 -20.48 -13.36 8.64
N TRP A 191 -21.79 -13.12 8.65
CA TRP A 191 -22.46 -12.34 7.60
C TRP A 191 -22.12 -10.86 7.68
N MET A 192 -21.91 -10.33 8.89
CA MET A 192 -21.42 -8.98 9.11
C MET A 192 -19.99 -8.81 8.54
N LEU A 193 -19.12 -9.80 8.73
CA LEU A 193 -17.79 -9.81 8.15
C LEU A 193 -17.82 -9.93 6.61
N PHE A 194 -18.70 -10.78 6.07
CA PHE A 194 -18.87 -10.95 4.63
C PHE A 194 -19.38 -9.68 3.96
N THR A 195 -20.26 -8.96 4.66
CA THR A 195 -20.79 -7.65 4.26
C THR A 195 -19.71 -6.59 4.26
N ALA A 196 -18.87 -6.55 5.32
CA ALA A 196 -17.77 -5.60 5.42
C ALA A 196 -16.62 -5.86 4.43
N ILE A 197 -16.28 -7.11 4.16
CA ILE A 197 -15.13 -7.48 3.30
C ILE A 197 -15.52 -7.62 1.83
N LEU A 198 -16.60 -8.34 1.54
CA LEU A 198 -16.98 -8.65 0.16
C LEU A 198 -18.09 -7.75 -0.37
N GLY A 199 -18.71 -6.93 0.48
CA GLY A 199 -19.87 -6.13 0.11
C GLY A 199 -21.12 -6.97 -0.09
N TRP A 200 -21.19 -8.16 0.54
CA TRP A 200 -22.39 -8.97 0.52
C TRP A 200 -23.58 -8.17 1.07
N THR A 201 -24.73 -8.36 0.45
CA THR A 201 -25.99 -7.82 0.94
C THR A 201 -27.09 -8.82 0.66
N ASN A 202 -27.98 -8.94 1.62
CA ASN A 202 -29.10 -9.85 1.58
C ASN A 202 -30.15 -9.42 0.54
N SER A 203 -30.43 -8.12 0.48
CA SER A 203 -31.25 -7.48 -0.55
C SER A 203 -30.33 -6.71 -1.50
N ALA A 204 -30.01 -7.33 -2.64
CA ALA A 204 -29.11 -6.72 -3.62
C ALA A 204 -29.88 -6.03 -4.73
N THR A 205 -29.38 -4.87 -5.11
CA THR A 205 -29.91 -4.03 -6.18
C THR A 205 -29.09 -4.21 -7.45
N ILE A 206 -29.69 -3.87 -8.60
CA ILE A 206 -29.00 -3.93 -9.89
C ILE A 206 -27.73 -3.05 -9.85
N GLY A 207 -27.79 -1.88 -9.22
CA GLY A 207 -26.65 -0.98 -9.09
C GLY A 207 -25.51 -1.55 -8.27
N SER A 208 -25.78 -2.22 -7.13
CA SER A 208 -24.72 -2.80 -6.30
C SER A 208 -23.99 -3.94 -7.04
N VAL A 209 -24.73 -4.81 -7.74
CA VAL A 209 -24.14 -5.91 -8.52
C VAL A 209 -23.35 -5.39 -9.71
N VAL A 210 -23.91 -4.45 -10.48
CA VAL A 210 -23.24 -3.88 -11.65
C VAL A 210 -21.99 -3.10 -11.24
N SER A 211 -22.07 -2.30 -10.17
CA SER A 211 -20.92 -1.52 -9.68
C SER A 211 -19.77 -2.40 -9.20
N TYR A 212 -20.06 -3.52 -8.54
CA TYR A 212 -19.05 -4.52 -8.18
C TYR A 212 -18.33 -5.10 -9.43
N ASN A 213 -19.10 -5.47 -10.45
CA ASN A 213 -18.53 -6.00 -11.70
C ASN A 213 -17.73 -4.94 -12.46
N VAL A 214 -18.25 -3.71 -12.57
CA VAL A 214 -17.56 -2.59 -13.22
C VAL A 214 -16.24 -2.27 -12.52
N TYR A 215 -16.21 -2.32 -11.18
CA TYR A 215 -14.97 -2.14 -10.43
C TYR A 215 -13.89 -3.14 -10.87
N TRP A 216 -14.23 -4.42 -10.98
CA TRP A 216 -13.29 -5.44 -11.45
C TRP A 216 -12.86 -5.24 -12.90
N VAL A 217 -13.77 -4.85 -13.79
CA VAL A 217 -13.44 -4.51 -15.19
C VAL A 217 -12.43 -3.37 -15.23
N VAL A 218 -12.62 -2.32 -14.44
CA VAL A 218 -11.67 -1.19 -14.35
C VAL A 218 -10.31 -1.66 -13.81
N VAL A 219 -10.29 -2.48 -12.76
CA VAL A 219 -9.04 -3.03 -12.20
C VAL A 219 -8.29 -3.86 -13.25
N ILE A 220 -8.97 -4.75 -13.97
CA ILE A 220 -8.40 -5.55 -15.06
C ILE A 220 -7.86 -4.65 -16.17
N ALA A 221 -8.62 -3.63 -16.60
CA ALA A 221 -8.18 -2.69 -17.61
C ALA A 221 -6.92 -1.91 -17.20
N VAL A 222 -6.83 -1.49 -15.93
CA VAL A 222 -5.63 -0.83 -15.38
C VAL A 222 -4.43 -1.77 -15.40
N PHE A 223 -4.58 -3.02 -14.94
CA PHE A 223 -3.49 -3.99 -14.99
C PHE A 223 -3.06 -4.31 -16.42
N TRP A 224 -4.01 -4.46 -17.33
CA TRP A 224 -3.74 -4.68 -18.75
C TRP A 224 -2.97 -3.50 -19.35
N ALA A 225 -3.40 -2.26 -19.10
CA ALA A 225 -2.68 -1.06 -19.55
C ALA A 225 -1.26 -0.98 -18.98
N LEU A 226 -1.07 -1.36 -17.71
CA LEU A 226 0.23 -1.38 -17.05
C LEU A 226 1.18 -2.46 -17.57
N ILE A 227 0.65 -3.63 -17.98
CA ILE A 227 1.42 -4.69 -18.64
C ILE A 227 1.77 -4.25 -20.07
N HIS A 228 0.83 -3.63 -20.78
CA HIS A 228 1.07 -3.10 -22.12
C HIS A 228 2.15 -2.02 -22.12
N GLU A 229 2.14 -1.11 -21.13
CA GLU A 229 3.18 -0.10 -20.93
C GLU A 229 4.57 -0.73 -20.73
N GLU A 230 4.66 -1.89 -20.08
CA GLU A 230 5.92 -2.60 -19.88
C GLU A 230 6.43 -3.30 -21.15
N LYS A 231 5.53 -3.80 -22.01
CA LYS A 231 5.90 -4.48 -23.26
C LYS A 231 6.22 -3.52 -24.40
N HIS A 232 5.43 -2.46 -24.55
CA HIS A 232 5.50 -1.55 -25.71
C HIS A 232 6.08 -0.16 -25.38
N GLY A 233 6.22 0.19 -24.10
CA GLY A 233 6.81 1.46 -23.67
C GLY A 233 5.88 2.67 -23.68
N PHE A 234 4.64 2.53 -24.15
CA PHE A 234 3.60 3.55 -24.15
C PHE A 234 2.28 3.00 -23.60
N LEU A 235 1.41 3.86 -23.05
CA LEU A 235 0.05 3.45 -22.65
C LEU A 235 -0.88 3.54 -23.86
N PRO A 236 -1.73 2.54 -24.13
CA PRO A 236 -2.54 2.49 -25.35
C PRO A 236 -3.67 3.52 -25.36
N VAL A 237 -4.12 3.98 -24.19
CA VAL A 237 -5.31 4.85 -24.04
C VAL A 237 -4.95 6.34 -24.10
N ILE A 238 -3.69 6.71 -23.88
CA ILE A 238 -3.27 8.13 -23.75
C ILE A 238 -2.37 8.49 -24.93
N PRO A 239 -2.56 9.65 -25.59
CA PRO A 239 -1.72 10.06 -26.71
C PRO A 239 -0.24 10.19 -26.31
N ILE A 240 0.65 9.81 -27.23
CA ILE A 240 2.11 9.76 -27.01
C ILE A 240 2.66 11.13 -26.61
N SER A 241 2.13 12.21 -27.16
CA SER A 241 2.54 13.60 -26.86
C SER A 241 2.47 13.93 -25.36
N TRP A 242 1.46 13.44 -24.65
CA TRP A 242 1.30 13.65 -23.21
C TRP A 242 2.22 12.74 -22.37
N GLN A 243 2.74 11.68 -22.99
CA GLN A 243 3.63 10.71 -22.35
C GLN A 243 5.11 11.04 -22.55
N LEU A 244 5.49 11.88 -23.52
CA LEU A 244 6.90 12.17 -23.84
C LEU A 244 7.71 12.59 -22.62
N LYS A 245 7.22 13.56 -21.84
CA LYS A 245 7.88 14.01 -20.60
C LYS A 245 8.05 12.88 -19.57
N ARG A 246 7.09 11.94 -19.52
CA ARG A 246 7.13 10.78 -18.60
C ARG A 246 8.09 9.70 -19.09
N ILE A 247 8.22 9.51 -20.41
CA ILE A 247 9.16 8.58 -21.03
C ILE A 247 10.59 9.09 -20.89
N GLU A 248 10.83 10.37 -21.17
CA GLU A 248 12.14 11.02 -21.04
C GLU A 248 12.65 10.98 -19.59
N LYS A 249 11.80 11.34 -18.61
CA LYS A 249 12.14 11.23 -17.18
C LYS A 249 12.49 9.79 -16.75
N ARG A 250 11.92 8.77 -17.41
CA ARG A 250 12.28 7.37 -17.15
C ARG A 250 13.63 7.01 -17.75
N LYS A 251 13.93 7.45 -18.97
CA LYS A 251 15.25 7.24 -19.60
C LYS A 251 16.37 7.80 -18.71
N ASN A 252 16.26 9.05 -18.25
CA ASN A 252 17.28 9.70 -17.41
C ASN A 252 17.46 9.06 -16.02
N LEU A 253 16.44 8.35 -15.50
CA LEU A 253 16.49 7.70 -14.19
C LEU A 253 17.17 6.32 -14.25
N TYR A 254 17.00 5.60 -15.36
CA TYR A 254 17.56 4.27 -15.59
C TYR A 254 18.85 4.29 -16.41
N GLN A 255 19.24 5.45 -16.92
CA GLN A 255 20.58 5.66 -17.44
C GLN A 255 21.55 5.24 -16.32
N PRO A 256 22.40 4.22 -16.55
CA PRO A 256 23.46 3.92 -15.60
C PRO A 256 24.19 5.24 -15.34
N LEU A 257 24.47 5.54 -14.07
CA LEU A 257 25.50 6.53 -13.74
C LEU A 257 26.64 6.22 -14.69
N ASP A 258 26.97 7.16 -15.57
CA ASP A 258 27.87 6.92 -16.68
C ASP A 258 28.99 6.02 -16.18
N ALA A 259 29.11 4.83 -16.78
CA ALA A 259 30.38 4.14 -16.72
C ALA A 259 31.39 5.24 -17.03
N PRO A 260 32.37 5.52 -16.14
CA PRO A 260 33.34 6.55 -16.46
C PRO A 260 33.75 6.28 -17.90
N GLU A 261 33.70 7.31 -18.75
CA GLU A 261 34.37 7.27 -20.05
C GLU A 261 35.85 7.05 -19.73
N ILE A 262 36.20 5.81 -19.40
CA ILE A 262 37.54 5.29 -19.50
C ILE A 262 37.64 5.13 -21.01
N GLY A 263 38.03 6.25 -21.64
CA GLY A 263 38.60 6.23 -22.96
C GLY A 263 39.56 5.04 -22.99
N VAL A 264 39.34 4.18 -23.96
CA VAL A 264 40.14 3.00 -24.24
C VAL A 264 41.60 3.44 -24.35
N LEU A 265 42.32 3.34 -23.25
CA LEU A 265 43.77 3.21 -23.21
C LEU A 265 44.03 2.03 -22.27
N GLU A 266 44.30 0.92 -22.93
CA GLU A 266 44.75 -0.34 -22.39
C GLU A 266 46.04 -0.09 -21.58
N GLU A 267 45.92 -0.04 -20.25
CA GLU A 267 47.08 -0.18 -19.37
C GLU A 267 46.80 -1.33 -18.40
N VAL A 268 47.51 -2.43 -18.66
CA VAL A 268 47.52 -3.67 -17.88
C VAL A 268 47.93 -3.32 -16.45
N ARG A 269 46.97 -3.39 -15.52
CA ARG A 269 47.26 -3.27 -14.09
C ARG A 269 47.79 -4.61 -13.58
N ASP A 270 49.08 -4.84 -13.75
CA ASP A 270 49.78 -5.93 -13.08
C ASP A 270 49.61 -5.81 -11.56
N SER A 271 49.22 -6.92 -10.96
CA SER A 271 48.96 -7.07 -9.53
C SER A 271 50.24 -6.85 -8.73
N MET A 272 50.33 -5.70 -8.06
CA MET A 272 51.44 -5.34 -7.17
C MET A 272 51.33 -5.99 -5.78
N ASP A 273 51.01 -7.29 -5.73
CA ASP A 273 50.94 -8.10 -4.50
C ASP A 273 51.93 -9.28 -4.48
N SER A 274 52.78 -9.44 -5.51
CA SER A 274 53.76 -10.53 -5.60
C SER A 274 55.21 -10.15 -5.26
N LEU A 275 55.51 -8.89 -4.97
CA LEU A 275 56.89 -8.41 -4.80
C LEU A 275 57.47 -8.50 -3.38
N ASN A 276 56.78 -9.07 -2.39
CA ASN A 276 57.28 -9.09 -1.00
C ASN A 276 57.19 -10.42 -0.24
N SER A 277 57.06 -11.56 -0.92
CA SER A 277 57.26 -12.86 -0.27
C SER A 277 58.73 -13.29 -0.38
N GLN A 278 59.55 -12.89 0.59
CA GLN A 278 60.85 -13.51 0.83
C GLN A 278 60.64 -14.75 1.71
N THR A 279 60.67 -15.94 1.12
CA THR A 279 60.85 -17.22 1.84
C THR A 279 62.34 -17.56 1.91
N PRO A 280 62.95 -17.68 3.10
CA PRO A 280 64.22 -18.38 3.25
C PRO A 280 63.95 -19.89 3.40
N LEU A 281 64.33 -20.67 2.39
CA LEU A 281 64.47 -22.12 2.49
C LEU A 281 65.73 -22.42 3.33
N GLN A 282 65.55 -22.95 4.54
CA GLN A 282 66.65 -23.61 5.26
C GLN A 282 66.83 -25.04 4.72
N GLN A 283 68.07 -25.32 4.34
CA GLN A 283 68.63 -26.62 4.08
C GLN A 283 68.78 -27.42 5.39
N SER A 284 68.35 -28.68 5.39
CA SER A 284 69.09 -29.86 5.87
C SER A 284 68.25 -31.11 5.67
#